data_AF-A0A7Y0FN61-F1
#
_entry.id   AF-A0A7Y0FN61-F1
#
_cell.length_a   1.000
_cell.length_b   1.000
_cell.length_c   1.000
_cell.angle_alpha   90.00
_cell.angle_beta   90.00
_cell.angle_gamma   90.00
#
_symmetry.space_group_name_H-M   'P 1'
#
loop_
_entity.id
_entity.type
_entity.pdbx_description
1 polymer ?
#
loop_
_entity_poly.entity_id
_entity_poly.type
_entity_poly.pdbx_seq_one_letter_code
_entity_poly.pdbx_strand_id
1 'polypeptide(L)'
;MNEEIKNWKLKLRYGKLTTIYQHFTSITEGVVAKESDYAVGNAFMALKMWVKDDSEAIDLVSSVAKQVGFVIKDKVELFNTDPIQPPQQEPYGYDLKFTYFKAD
;
A
#
# COMPACT_ATOMS: atom_id res chain seq x y z
N MET A 1 8.78 -21.86 -8.74
CA MET A 1 7.73 -20.83 -8.60
C MET A 1 6.46 -21.56 -8.19
N ASN A 2 6.08 -21.50 -6.90
CA ASN A 2 5.06 -22.37 -6.29
C ASN A 2 3.67 -22.21 -6.94
N GLU A 3 3.05 -23.33 -7.32
CA GLU A 3 1.67 -23.40 -7.82
C GLU A 3 0.64 -22.83 -6.83
N GLU A 4 0.98 -22.79 -5.53
CA GLU A 4 0.16 -22.18 -4.49
C GLU A 4 -0.08 -20.68 -4.70
N ILE A 5 0.91 -19.96 -5.25
CA ILE A 5 0.80 -18.52 -5.60
C ILE A 5 -0.09 -18.32 -6.83
N LYS A 6 -0.27 -19.32 -7.71
CA LYS A 6 -1.12 -19.18 -8.90
C LYS A 6 -2.61 -19.27 -8.59
N ASN A 7 -3.01 -20.05 -7.58
CA ASN A 7 -4.42 -20.42 -7.39
C ASN A 7 -5.15 -19.68 -6.26
N TRP A 8 -4.50 -18.83 -5.48
CA TRP A 8 -5.17 -18.16 -4.35
C TRP A 8 -6.31 -17.23 -4.79
N LYS A 9 -6.24 -16.61 -5.98
CA LYS A 9 -7.33 -15.80 -6.54
C LYS A 9 -8.59 -16.63 -6.80
N LEU A 10 -8.42 -17.85 -7.32
CA LEU A 10 -9.52 -18.81 -7.48
C LEU A 10 -10.04 -19.28 -6.12
N LYS A 11 -9.15 -19.55 -5.16
CA LYS A 11 -9.55 -19.92 -3.81
C LYS A 11 -10.38 -18.81 -3.14
N LEU A 12 -10.04 -17.53 -3.30
CA LEU A 12 -10.84 -16.40 -2.83
C LEU A 12 -12.21 -16.34 -3.51
N ARG A 13 -12.23 -16.39 -4.84
CA ARG A 13 -13.47 -16.32 -5.62
C ARG A 13 -14.47 -17.42 -5.24
N TYR A 14 -13.98 -18.62 -4.95
CA TYR A 14 -14.81 -19.76 -4.57
C TYR A 14 -14.92 -19.97 -3.05
N GLY A 15 -14.50 -19.00 -2.23
CA GLY A 15 -14.65 -19.06 -0.76
C GLY A 15 -13.81 -20.13 -0.06
N LYS A 16 -12.82 -20.73 -0.74
CA LYS A 16 -11.84 -21.65 -0.15
C LYS A 16 -10.71 -20.93 0.59
N LEU A 17 -10.51 -19.65 0.29
CA LEU A 17 -9.77 -18.69 1.08
C LEU A 17 -10.75 -17.57 1.41
N THR A 18 -10.84 -17.17 2.67
CA THR A 18 -11.71 -16.09 3.10
C THR A 18 -10.88 -15.02 3.78
N THR A 19 -11.27 -13.77 3.59
CA THR A 19 -10.66 -12.63 4.29
C THR A 19 -11.74 -11.59 4.57
N ILE A 20 -11.58 -10.88 5.67
CA ILE A 20 -12.37 -9.69 5.99
C ILE A 20 -11.76 -8.42 5.37
N TYR A 21 -10.59 -8.54 4.76
CA TYR A 21 -9.84 -7.43 4.20
C TYR A 21 -10.20 -7.20 2.74
N GLN A 22 -10.25 -5.93 2.37
CA GLN A 22 -10.36 -5.43 1.00
C GLN A 22 -8.97 -5.00 0.52
N HIS A 23 -8.76 -5.03 -0.79
CA HIS A 23 -7.50 -4.63 -1.38
C HIS A 23 -7.57 -3.21 -1.94
N PHE A 24 -6.66 -2.37 -1.49
CA PHE A 24 -6.54 -0.99 -1.94
C PHE A 24 -5.14 -0.69 -2.47
N THR A 25 -5.04 0.32 -3.30
CA THR A 25 -3.80 1.02 -3.61
C THR A 25 -3.94 2.47 -3.15
N SER A 26 -3.04 2.90 -2.27
CA SER A 26 -2.87 4.29 -1.90
C SER A 26 -1.94 4.97 -2.88
N ILE A 27 -2.26 6.21 -3.25
CA ILE A 27 -1.31 7.15 -3.84
C ILE A 27 -1.38 8.43 -3.01
N THR A 28 -0.21 8.87 -2.54
CA THR A 28 -0.12 9.98 -1.59
C THR A 28 1.00 10.92 -2.00
N GLU A 29 0.69 12.20 -2.14
CA GLU A 29 1.71 13.23 -2.38
C GLU A 29 2.42 13.61 -1.08
N GLY A 30 3.73 13.81 -1.15
CA GLY A 30 4.51 14.24 -0.01
C GLY A 30 5.97 14.49 -0.34
N VAL A 31 6.77 14.50 0.72
CA VAL A 31 8.21 14.75 0.66
C VAL A 31 8.93 13.67 1.46
N VAL A 32 9.89 13.01 0.84
CA VAL A 32 10.85 12.18 1.58
C VAL A 32 11.81 13.13 2.30
N ALA A 33 11.79 13.12 3.63
CA ALA A 33 12.62 13.96 4.48
C ALA A 33 14.07 13.43 4.56
N LYS A 34 14.98 14.31 4.98
CA LYS A 34 16.35 13.92 5.37
C LYS A 34 16.23 12.92 6.52
N GLU A 35 17.04 11.84 6.49
CA GLU A 35 16.96 10.66 7.38
C GLU A 35 16.07 9.51 6.88
N SER A 36 15.99 9.34 5.55
CA SER A 36 15.36 8.20 4.90
C SER A 36 16.39 7.38 4.12
N ASP A 37 16.19 6.06 4.02
CA ASP A 37 16.92 5.19 3.09
C ASP A 37 16.56 5.48 1.61
N TYR A 38 15.55 6.34 1.38
CA TYR A 38 15.07 6.75 0.07
C TYR A 38 15.66 8.11 -0.34
N ALA A 39 15.68 8.40 -1.64
CA ALA A 39 16.14 9.69 -2.13
C ALA A 39 15.26 10.82 -1.57
N VAL A 40 15.88 11.90 -1.11
CA VAL A 40 15.19 13.07 -0.53
C VAL A 40 14.57 13.90 -1.65
N GLY A 41 13.33 14.33 -1.47
CA GLY A 41 12.63 15.19 -2.43
C GLY A 41 11.11 15.01 -2.48
N ASN A 42 10.44 15.81 -3.31
CA ASN A 42 9.01 15.66 -3.55
C ASN A 42 8.75 14.34 -4.29
N ALA A 43 7.80 13.56 -3.80
CA ALA A 43 7.45 12.28 -4.39
C ALA A 43 5.98 11.93 -4.18
N PHE A 44 5.46 11.12 -5.09
CA PHE A 44 4.26 10.33 -4.84
C PHE A 44 4.68 8.99 -4.22
N MET A 45 4.09 8.67 -3.08
CA MET A 45 4.20 7.37 -2.43
C MET A 45 3.00 6.51 -2.85
N ALA A 46 3.29 5.37 -3.48
CA ALA A 46 2.30 4.36 -3.83
C ALA A 46 2.46 3.13 -2.93
N LEU A 47 1.36 2.63 -2.36
CA LEU A 47 1.35 1.47 -1.46
C LEU A 47 0.13 0.60 -1.75
N LYS A 48 0.34 -0.71 -1.94
CA LYS A 48 -0.76 -1.68 -2.03
C LYS A 48 -1.01 -2.26 -0.66
N MET A 49 -2.26 -2.52 -0.30
CA MET A 49 -2.58 -3.00 1.03
C MET A 49 -3.85 -3.82 1.10
N TRP A 50 -3.89 -4.71 2.09
CA TRP A 50 -5.08 -5.42 2.54
C TRP A 50 -5.50 -4.85 3.89
N VAL A 51 -6.69 -4.25 3.95
CA VAL A 51 -7.25 -3.56 5.12
C VAL A 51 -8.77 -3.68 5.15
N LYS A 52 -9.41 -3.55 6.30
CA LYS A 52 -10.86 -3.75 6.48
C LYS A 52 -11.66 -2.63 5.84
N ASP A 53 -11.18 -1.40 6.03
CA ASP A 53 -11.86 -0.17 5.64
C ASP A 53 -10.84 0.96 5.37
N ASP A 54 -11.36 2.09 4.91
CA ASP A 54 -10.58 3.28 4.55
C ASP A 54 -9.83 3.88 5.75
N SER A 55 -10.36 3.73 6.98
CA SER A 55 -9.70 4.24 8.18
C SER A 55 -8.43 3.45 8.47
N GLU A 56 -8.52 2.12 8.45
CA GLU A 56 -7.36 1.24 8.64
C GLU A 56 -6.33 1.41 7.50
N ALA A 57 -6.82 1.74 6.29
CA ALA A 57 -5.96 2.12 5.16
C ALA A 57 -5.12 3.38 5.46
N ILE A 58 -5.77 4.46 5.92
CA ILE A 58 -5.10 5.73 6.24
C ILE A 58 -4.11 5.56 7.39
N ASP A 59 -4.47 4.79 8.41
CA ASP A 59 -3.58 4.48 9.55
C ASP A 59 -2.33 3.72 9.08
N LEU A 60 -2.51 2.72 8.22
CA LEU A 60 -1.41 1.92 7.67
C LEU A 60 -0.50 2.78 6.78
N VAL A 61 -1.07 3.59 5.88
CA VAL A 61 -0.31 4.53 5.03
C VAL A 61 0.49 5.52 5.88
N SER A 62 -0.13 6.07 6.92
CA SER A 62 0.53 7.02 7.84
C SER A 62 1.65 6.37 8.64
N SER A 63 1.48 5.13 9.06
CA SER A 63 2.52 4.35 9.75
C SER A 63 3.70 4.07 8.84
N VAL A 64 3.44 3.59 7.62
CA VAL A 64 4.48 3.35 6.60
C VAL A 64 5.21 4.64 6.25
N ALA A 65 4.48 5.74 6.04
CA ALA A 65 5.06 7.05 5.75
C ALA A 65 6.04 7.49 6.85
N LYS A 66 5.68 7.33 8.13
CA LYS A 66 6.59 7.63 9.26
C LYS A 66 7.83 6.73 9.25
N GLN A 67 7.67 5.43 9.03
CA GLN A 67 8.78 4.47 9.01
C GLN A 67 9.81 4.79 7.93
N VAL A 68 9.36 5.30 6.78
CA VAL A 68 10.22 5.61 5.63
C VAL A 68 10.61 7.08 5.54
N GLY A 69 10.30 7.89 6.56
CA GLY A 69 10.62 9.32 6.59
C GLY A 69 9.87 10.14 5.53
N PHE A 70 8.67 9.73 5.13
CA PHE A 70 7.81 10.44 4.19
C PHE A 70 6.82 11.33 4.93
N VAL A 71 6.82 12.62 4.58
CA VAL A 71 5.88 13.63 5.08
C VAL A 71 4.76 13.81 4.06
N ILE A 72 3.56 13.37 4.42
CA ILE A 72 2.35 13.53 3.61
C ILE A 72 1.99 15.02 3.55
N LYS A 73 1.76 15.54 2.34
CA LYS A 73 1.49 16.98 2.13
C LYS A 73 0.01 17.33 2.18
N ASP A 74 -0.84 16.51 1.57
CA ASP A 74 -2.23 16.88 1.31
C ASP A 74 -3.18 15.77 1.75
N LYS A 75 -3.52 14.85 0.83
CA LYS A 75 -4.47 13.76 1.08
C LYS A 75 -3.90 12.40 0.68
N VAL A 76 -4.46 11.37 1.30
CA VAL A 76 -4.28 9.97 0.93
C VAL A 76 -5.41 9.60 -0.04
N GLU A 77 -5.07 9.24 -1.27
CA GLU A 77 -6.05 8.78 -2.24
C GLU A 77 -6.07 7.25 -2.29
N LEU A 78 -7.24 6.67 -2.02
CA LEU A 78 -7.44 5.22 -2.00
C LEU A 78 -8.18 4.76 -3.25
N PHE A 79 -7.63 3.74 -3.90
CA PHE A 79 -8.21 3.12 -5.09
C PHE A 79 -8.45 1.64 -4.84
N ASN A 80 -9.64 1.15 -5.16
CA ASN A 80 -9.92 -0.27 -5.23
C ASN A 80 -9.22 -0.86 -6.46
N THR A 81 -8.26 -1.75 -6.23
CA THR A 81 -7.45 -2.34 -7.31
C THR A 81 -7.33 -3.84 -7.16
N ASP A 82 -7.03 -4.52 -8.26
CA ASP A 82 -6.79 -5.96 -8.22
C ASP A 82 -5.52 -6.30 -7.44
N PRO A 83 -5.60 -7.20 -6.44
CA PRO A 83 -4.44 -7.60 -5.66
C PRO A 83 -3.45 -8.43 -6.48
N ILE A 84 -2.17 -8.25 -6.20
CA ILE A 84 -1.07 -9.04 -6.78
C ILE A 84 -0.57 -10.09 -5.78
N GLN A 85 -0.72 -9.82 -4.48
CA GLN A 85 -0.43 -10.76 -3.40
C GLN A 85 -1.71 -11.16 -2.64
N PRO A 86 -1.77 -12.38 -2.09
CA PRO A 86 -2.92 -12.82 -1.29
C PRO A 86 -3.10 -12.00 0.00
N PRO A 87 -4.32 -11.96 0.55
CA PRO A 87 -4.55 -11.38 1.87
C PRO A 87 -3.82 -12.18 2.94
N GLN A 88 -3.39 -11.50 4.00
CA GLN A 88 -2.81 -12.11 5.19
C GLN A 88 -3.83 -12.21 6.32
N GLN A 89 -3.39 -12.71 7.49
CA GLN A 89 -4.23 -12.75 8.70
C GLN A 89 -4.38 -11.36 9.34
N GLU A 90 -3.42 -10.46 9.10
CA GLU A 90 -3.36 -9.10 9.63
C GLU A 90 -3.33 -8.06 8.50
N PRO A 91 -3.68 -6.79 8.78
CA PRO A 91 -3.54 -5.71 7.82
C PRO A 91 -2.11 -5.62 7.31
N TYR A 92 -1.95 -5.55 5.99
CA TYR A 92 -0.64 -5.72 5.37
C TYR A 92 -0.45 -4.81 4.17
N GLY A 93 0.62 -4.02 4.18
CA GLY A 93 1.07 -3.19 3.06
C GLY A 93 2.25 -3.81 2.31
N TYR A 94 2.26 -3.67 0.98
CA TYR A 94 3.30 -4.19 0.10
C TYR A 94 3.47 -3.36 -1.17
N ASP A 95 4.52 -3.64 -1.95
CA ASP A 95 4.85 -2.95 -3.21
C ASP A 95 4.99 -1.43 -3.04
N LEU A 96 5.63 -0.99 -1.95
CA LEU A 96 5.93 0.43 -1.69
C LEU A 96 6.82 0.99 -2.80
N LYS A 97 6.38 2.08 -3.43
CA LYS A 97 7.10 2.76 -4.50
C LYS A 97 7.08 4.27 -4.31
N PHE A 98 8.19 4.91 -4.65
CA PHE A 98 8.31 6.37 -4.71
C PHE A 98 8.50 6.82 -6.16
N THR A 99 7.69 7.78 -6.59
CA THR A 99 7.84 8.46 -7.88
C THR A 99 8.18 9.92 -7.63
N TYR A 100 9.45 10.27 -7.82
CA TYR A 100 9.96 11.61 -7.58
C TYR A 100 9.57 12.58 -8.68
N PHE A 101 9.30 13.83 -8.29
CA PHE A 101 9.03 14.91 -9.23
C PHE A 101 9.72 16.21 -8.79
N LYS A 102 9.92 17.11 -9.74
CA LYS A 102 10.34 18.48 -9.45
C LYS A 102 9.06 19.31 -9.31
N ALA A 103 8.92 20.00 -8.19
CA ALA A 103 7.95 21.09 -8.13
C ALA A 103 8.60 22.27 -8.87
N ASP A 104 7.86 22.87 -9.81
CA ASP A 104 8.27 24.12 -10.48
C ASP A 104 8.41 25.28 -9.49
#